data_AF-A0A1W2TIA4-F1
#
_entry.id   AF-A0A1W2TIA4-F1
#
_cell.length_a   1.000
_cell.length_b   1.000
_cell.length_c   1.000
_cell.angle_alpha   90.00
_cell.angle_beta   90.00
_cell.angle_gamma   90.00
#
_symmetry.space_group_name_H-M   'P 1'
#
loop_
_entity.id
_entity.type
_entity.pdbx_description
1 polymer ?
#
loop_
_entity_poly.entity_id
_entity_poly.type
_entity_poly.pdbx_seq_one_letter_code
_entity_poly.pdbx_strand_id
1 'polypeptide(L)'
;MQFLKPLLLGGLLCLQALGATVPSLDRRDIAPLPAVRTYVDINEARREHSGYALWTDGLKTCIAVVARDRAPRASQEYDKILAHVASKLCTDTEGPGMDDQINNIFALYDLAPFHIPEVYVIIPPPEMEGQNVFNEYVVQSVFAKAEERNFIKSFLIRDQTDVDKTGGSRLWIDGSKSVYWSQNMQLYGPPPA
;
A
#
# COMPACT_ATOMS: atom_id res chain seq x y z
N MET A 1 63.69 50.25 4.67
CA MET A 1 63.18 49.15 3.83
C MET A 1 61.78 48.84 4.38
N GLN A 2 60.67 49.44 3.92
CA GLN A 2 59.99 49.30 2.61
C GLN A 2 60.06 47.87 2.06
N PHE A 3 59.02 47.18 1.58
CA PHE A 3 57.56 47.32 1.50
C PHE A 3 57.06 46.01 0.83
N LEU A 4 55.74 45.75 0.87
CA LEU A 4 54.91 45.06 -0.13
C LEU A 4 54.87 43.50 -0.24
N LYS A 5 53.65 43.00 0.00
CA LYS A 5 53.03 41.83 -0.66
C LYS A 5 53.00 41.98 -2.19
N PRO A 6 52.87 40.86 -2.91
CA PRO A 6 51.82 40.79 -3.94
C PRO A 6 50.95 39.53 -3.87
N LEU A 7 49.72 39.72 -4.35
CA LEU A 7 48.72 38.73 -4.74
C LEU A 7 49.12 37.99 -6.02
N LEU A 8 48.60 36.77 -6.18
CA LEU A 8 48.05 36.12 -7.41
C LEU A 8 47.53 34.74 -6.94
N LEU A 9 46.24 34.40 -6.82
CA LEU A 9 45.07 34.44 -7.72
C LEU A 9 45.25 33.64 -9.01
N GLY A 10 44.59 32.48 -9.10
CA GLY A 10 44.26 31.80 -10.36
C GLY A 10 44.12 30.27 -10.29
N GLY A 11 42.90 29.75 -10.52
CA GLY A 11 42.67 28.36 -10.95
C GLY A 11 41.82 27.51 -9.99
N LEU A 12 40.52 27.74 -9.83
CA LEU A 12 39.40 27.13 -10.56
C LEU A 12 39.24 25.60 -10.41
N LEU A 13 38.10 25.23 -9.81
CA LEU A 13 37.24 24.06 -10.08
C LEU A 13 37.77 22.64 -9.81
N CYS A 14 37.18 21.99 -8.80
CA CYS A 14 36.43 20.76 -9.03
C CYS A 14 35.33 20.59 -7.98
N LEU A 15 34.15 21.13 -8.31
CA LEU A 15 32.88 20.53 -7.92
C LEU A 15 32.79 19.18 -8.63
N GLN A 16 32.77 18.09 -7.88
CA GLN A 16 31.99 16.92 -8.25
C GLN A 16 31.24 16.52 -6.97
N ALA A 17 30.09 17.13 -6.80
CA ALA A 17 29.03 16.54 -6.01
C ALA A 17 28.92 15.07 -6.43
N LEU A 18 29.04 14.14 -5.49
CA LEU A 18 28.46 12.81 -5.63
C LEU A 18 26.94 13.02 -5.59
N GLY A 19 26.41 13.59 -6.67
CA GLY A 19 25.05 13.32 -7.08
C GLY A 19 25.03 11.83 -7.37
N ALA A 20 24.60 11.05 -6.39
CA ALA A 20 24.02 9.77 -6.67
C ALA A 20 22.89 10.07 -7.66
N THR A 21 23.19 9.87 -8.95
CA THR A 21 22.18 9.76 -9.98
C THR A 21 21.31 8.61 -9.53
N VAL A 22 20.17 8.94 -8.93
CA VAL A 22 19.04 8.03 -8.86
C VAL A 22 18.86 7.55 -10.29
N PRO A 23 18.97 6.24 -10.57
CA PRO A 23 18.75 5.75 -11.92
C PRO A 23 17.38 6.26 -12.34
N SER A 24 17.33 6.99 -13.46
CA SER A 24 16.06 7.28 -14.11
C SER A 24 15.44 5.92 -14.43
N LEU A 25 14.37 5.57 -13.73
CA LEU A 25 13.58 4.38 -14.01
C LEU A 25 13.08 4.49 -15.44
N ASP A 26 13.75 3.76 -16.33
CA ASP A 26 13.28 3.51 -17.67
C ASP A 26 11.91 2.83 -17.55
N ARG A 27 11.05 3.11 -18.54
CA ARG A 27 9.60 2.88 -18.57
C ARG A 27 9.21 1.40 -18.66
N ARG A 28 10.01 0.49 -18.09
CA ARG A 28 9.90 -0.97 -18.19
C ARG A 28 9.84 -1.71 -16.86
N ASP A 29 10.03 -1.04 -15.72
CA ASP A 29 9.96 -1.69 -14.41
C ASP A 29 8.57 -1.55 -13.81
N ILE A 30 7.55 -2.04 -14.52
CA ILE A 30 6.31 -2.45 -13.85
C ILE A 30 6.72 -3.66 -13.01
N ALA A 31 6.68 -3.55 -11.68
CA ALA A 31 6.91 -4.68 -10.82
C ALA A 31 5.99 -5.82 -11.29
N PRO A 32 6.56 -6.97 -11.69
CA PRO A 32 5.75 -8.04 -12.26
C PRO A 32 4.77 -8.49 -11.18
N LEU A 33 3.49 -8.57 -11.56
CA LEU A 33 2.51 -9.20 -10.67
C LEU A 33 3.01 -10.62 -10.38
N PRO A 34 2.94 -11.09 -9.11
CA PRO A 34 3.34 -12.43 -8.77
C PRO A 34 2.68 -13.46 -9.69
N ALA A 35 3.45 -14.48 -10.09
CA ALA A 35 2.99 -15.51 -11.03
C ALA A 35 1.82 -16.32 -10.45
N VAL A 36 1.80 -16.50 -9.13
CA VAL A 36 0.70 -17.12 -8.39
C VAL A 36 0.01 -16.04 -7.56
N ARG A 37 -1.21 -15.68 -7.95
CA ARG A 37 -1.97 -14.59 -7.34
C ARG A 37 -3.46 -14.87 -7.31
N THR A 38 -4.09 -14.47 -6.23
CA THR A 38 -5.54 -14.48 -6.04
C THR A 38 -6.07 -13.06 -6.22
N TYR A 39 -6.99 -12.88 -7.17
CA TYR A 39 -7.65 -11.59 -7.40
C TYR A 39 -8.70 -11.33 -6.31
N VAL A 40 -8.80 -10.07 -5.89
CA VAL A 40 -9.80 -9.57 -4.95
C VAL A 40 -10.64 -8.53 -5.68
N ASP A 41 -11.91 -8.84 -5.90
CA ASP A 41 -12.82 -7.99 -6.65
C ASP A 41 -13.40 -6.85 -5.77
N ILE A 42 -14.11 -5.91 -6.39
CA ILE A 42 -14.83 -4.84 -5.71
C ILE A 42 -15.82 -5.40 -4.69
N ASN A 43 -15.83 -4.82 -3.49
CA ASN A 43 -16.63 -5.26 -2.33
C ASN A 43 -16.21 -6.62 -1.74
N GLU A 44 -15.06 -7.16 -2.14
CA GLU A 44 -14.58 -8.46 -1.69
C GLU A 44 -13.47 -8.33 -0.64
N ALA A 45 -13.36 -9.36 0.20
CA ALA A 45 -12.18 -9.62 1.00
C ALA A 45 -11.73 -11.07 0.80
N ARG A 46 -10.42 -11.28 0.65
CA ARG A 46 -9.81 -12.61 0.49
C ARG A 46 -8.62 -12.74 1.42
N ARG A 47 -8.37 -13.97 1.86
CA ARG A 47 -7.18 -14.36 2.61
C ARG A 47 -6.33 -15.31 1.79
N GLU A 48 -5.04 -15.33 2.09
CA GLU A 48 -4.11 -16.16 1.34
C GLU A 48 -2.98 -16.70 2.23
N HIS A 49 -2.44 -17.85 1.83
CA HIS A 49 -1.37 -18.52 2.55
C HIS A 49 -0.02 -17.82 2.37
N SER A 50 0.91 -18.12 3.29
CA SER A 50 2.29 -17.66 3.17
C SER A 50 2.93 -18.13 1.86
N GLY A 51 3.65 -17.22 1.19
CA GLY A 51 4.25 -17.46 -0.13
C GLY A 51 3.37 -17.16 -1.35
N TYR A 52 2.06 -17.04 -1.19
CA TYR A 52 1.11 -16.69 -2.26
C TYR A 52 0.81 -15.19 -2.27
N ALA A 53 0.28 -14.63 -3.36
CA ALA A 53 -0.02 -13.20 -3.45
C ALA A 53 -1.53 -12.91 -3.55
N LEU A 54 -1.93 -11.74 -3.06
CA LEU A 54 -3.26 -11.16 -3.26
C LEU A 54 -3.14 -9.88 -4.09
N TRP A 55 -4.06 -9.64 -5.01
CA TRP A 55 -4.06 -8.41 -5.81
C TRP A 55 -5.47 -7.92 -6.14
N THR A 56 -5.61 -6.61 -6.32
CA THR A 56 -6.84 -5.93 -6.76
C THR A 56 -6.47 -4.83 -7.74
N ASP A 57 -7.43 -4.43 -8.58
CA ASP A 57 -7.38 -3.22 -9.39
C ASP A 57 -8.63 -2.36 -9.17
N GLY A 58 -8.85 -1.34 -10.02
CA GLY A 58 -10.00 -0.45 -9.89
C GLY A 58 -9.97 0.51 -8.69
N LEU A 59 -8.84 0.65 -7.99
CA LEU A 59 -8.69 1.50 -6.80
C LEU A 59 -8.55 3.00 -7.13
N LYS A 60 -9.40 3.56 -7.99
CA LYS A 60 -9.40 5.02 -8.20
C LYS A 60 -9.93 5.73 -6.97
N THR A 61 -11.14 5.38 -6.56
CA THR A 61 -11.92 6.04 -5.49
C THR A 61 -12.19 5.10 -4.30
N CYS A 62 -11.94 3.81 -4.46
CA CYS A 62 -12.15 2.79 -3.44
C CYS A 62 -11.02 2.70 -2.43
N ILE A 63 -11.23 1.99 -1.34
CA ILE A 63 -10.25 1.86 -0.27
C ILE A 63 -9.75 0.43 -0.23
N ALA A 64 -8.43 0.26 -0.19
CA ALA A 64 -7.85 -1.04 0.07
C ALA A 64 -7.59 -1.17 1.57
N VAL A 65 -7.98 -2.30 2.15
CA VAL A 65 -7.60 -2.67 3.52
C VAL A 65 -6.72 -3.89 3.44
N VAL A 66 -5.52 -3.78 3.99
CA VAL A 66 -4.55 -4.86 4.07
C VAL A 66 -4.40 -5.24 5.53
N ALA A 67 -4.66 -6.50 5.86
CA ALA A 67 -4.30 -7.05 7.16
C ALA A 67 -3.24 -8.15 6.96
N ARG A 68 -2.20 -8.18 7.79
CA ARG A 68 -1.13 -9.17 7.68
C ARG A 68 -0.58 -9.54 9.05
N ASP A 69 0.01 -10.73 9.14
CA ASP A 69 0.82 -11.10 10.29
C ASP A 69 2.23 -10.53 10.14
N ARG A 70 2.75 -9.84 11.15
CA ARG A 70 4.16 -9.42 11.17
C ARG A 70 5.09 -10.61 11.40
N ALA A 71 4.64 -11.63 12.12
CA ALA A 71 5.45 -12.82 12.36
C ALA A 71 5.61 -13.66 11.08
N PRO A 72 6.79 -14.28 10.84
CA PRO A 72 6.93 -15.34 9.85
C PRO A 72 5.92 -16.47 10.11
N ARG A 73 5.41 -17.07 9.03
CA ARG A 73 4.39 -18.12 9.06
C ARG A 73 4.88 -19.32 8.27
N ALA A 74 4.48 -20.52 8.70
CA ALA A 74 4.80 -21.72 7.94
C ALA A 74 4.09 -21.71 6.58
N SER A 75 4.63 -22.44 5.61
CA SER A 75 3.93 -22.68 4.34
C SER A 75 2.55 -23.28 4.63
N GLN A 76 1.51 -22.80 3.96
CA GLN A 76 0.09 -23.17 4.16
C GLN A 76 -0.61 -22.55 5.36
N GLU A 77 0.02 -21.67 6.15
CA GLU A 77 -0.72 -20.84 7.10
C GLU A 77 -1.19 -19.55 6.42
N TYR A 78 -2.43 -19.14 6.70
CA TYR A 78 -2.93 -17.83 6.28
C TYR A 78 -2.17 -16.73 7.03
N ASP A 79 -1.61 -15.79 6.29
CA ASP A 79 -0.75 -14.73 6.87
C ASP A 79 -1.10 -13.32 6.38
N LYS A 80 -2.12 -13.21 5.52
CA LYS A 80 -2.58 -11.94 4.97
C LYS A 80 -4.02 -11.99 4.47
N ILE A 81 -4.65 -10.83 4.48
CA ILE A 81 -5.97 -10.51 3.96
C ILE A 81 -5.83 -9.23 3.13
N LEU A 82 -6.47 -9.21 1.97
CA LEU A 82 -6.68 -8.02 1.16
C LEU A 82 -8.19 -7.84 0.98
N ALA A 83 -8.66 -6.62 1.19
CA ALA A 83 -10.04 -6.25 0.95
C ALA A 83 -10.14 -4.99 0.09
N HIS A 84 -11.12 -4.99 -0.80
CA HIS A 84 -11.45 -3.88 -1.66
C HIS A 84 -12.78 -3.27 -1.21
N VAL A 85 -12.68 -2.30 -0.30
CA VAL A 85 -13.83 -1.65 0.31
C VAL A 85 -14.35 -0.57 -0.63
N ALA A 86 -15.60 -0.70 -1.04
CA ALA A 86 -16.24 0.18 -1.99
C ALA A 86 -17.55 0.77 -1.45
N SER A 87 -17.85 1.97 -1.93
CA SER A 87 -19.12 2.67 -1.72
C SER A 87 -19.73 3.04 -3.08
N LYS A 88 -20.83 3.79 -3.11
CA LYS A 88 -21.39 4.31 -4.37
C LYS A 88 -20.42 5.24 -5.12
N LEU A 89 -19.35 5.72 -4.49
CA LEU A 89 -18.28 6.48 -5.15
C LEU A 89 -17.37 5.61 -6.03
N CYS A 90 -17.43 4.28 -5.85
CA CYS A 90 -16.58 3.30 -6.52
C CYS A 90 -17.22 2.65 -7.73
N THR A 91 -18.51 2.34 -7.59
CA THR A 91 -19.23 1.49 -8.50
C THR A 91 -20.71 1.80 -8.39
N ASP A 92 -21.39 1.76 -9.53
CA ASP A 92 -22.85 1.88 -9.62
C ASP A 92 -23.55 0.55 -9.28
N THR A 93 -22.78 -0.52 -9.05
CA THR A 93 -23.30 -1.85 -8.76
C THR A 93 -23.74 -1.95 -7.31
N GLU A 94 -24.91 -2.53 -7.07
CA GLU A 94 -25.33 -2.87 -5.72
C GLU A 94 -24.39 -3.92 -5.12
N GLY A 95 -23.86 -3.63 -3.93
CA GLY A 95 -22.98 -4.50 -3.17
C GLY A 95 -23.37 -4.50 -1.69
N PRO A 96 -22.70 -5.33 -0.87
CA PRO A 96 -22.89 -5.32 0.58
C PRO A 96 -22.64 -3.92 1.16
N GLY A 97 -23.33 -3.60 2.27
CA GLY A 97 -23.10 -2.36 2.99
C GLY A 97 -21.65 -2.25 3.47
N MET A 98 -21.15 -1.03 3.67
CA MET A 98 -19.75 -0.84 4.09
C MET A 98 -19.43 -1.53 5.42
N ASP A 99 -20.37 -1.54 6.37
CA ASP A 99 -20.22 -2.30 7.63
C ASP A 99 -20.03 -3.79 7.37
N ASP A 100 -20.80 -4.39 6.45
CA ASP A 100 -20.69 -5.81 6.12
C ASP A 100 -19.36 -6.14 5.45
N GLN A 101 -18.90 -5.27 4.55
CA GLN A 101 -17.58 -5.39 3.92
C GLN A 101 -16.47 -5.37 4.98
N ILE A 102 -16.51 -4.44 5.92
CA ILE A 102 -15.52 -4.32 7.01
C ILE A 102 -15.63 -5.52 7.96
N ASN A 103 -16.83 -5.93 8.35
CA ASN A 103 -17.05 -7.10 9.20
C ASN A 103 -16.49 -8.38 8.56
N ASN A 104 -16.60 -8.54 7.23
CA ASN A 104 -16.06 -9.69 6.53
C ASN A 104 -14.52 -9.79 6.64
N ILE A 105 -13.80 -8.67 6.66
CA ILE A 105 -12.34 -8.64 6.86
C ILE A 105 -11.99 -9.31 8.19
N PHE A 106 -12.68 -8.90 9.26
CA PHE A 106 -12.42 -9.41 10.59
C PHE A 106 -12.96 -10.81 10.80
N ALA A 107 -14.05 -11.20 10.12
CA ALA A 107 -14.51 -12.59 10.11
C ALA A 107 -13.46 -13.52 9.47
N LEU A 108 -12.79 -13.10 8.38
CA LEU A 108 -11.70 -13.87 7.77
C LEU A 108 -10.50 -14.02 8.71
N TYR A 109 -10.18 -12.97 9.47
CA TYR A 109 -9.15 -13.00 10.51
C TYR A 109 -9.54 -13.92 11.67
N ASP A 110 -10.77 -13.82 12.18
CA ASP A 110 -11.23 -14.61 13.33
C ASP A 110 -11.22 -16.13 13.02
N LEU A 111 -11.35 -16.52 11.74
CA LEU A 111 -11.20 -17.90 11.28
C LEU A 111 -9.74 -18.43 11.28
N ALA A 112 -8.74 -17.54 11.18
CA ALA A 112 -7.33 -17.90 11.20
C ALA A 112 -6.49 -16.71 11.74
N PRO A 113 -6.47 -16.49 13.07
CA PRO A 113 -5.89 -15.30 13.66
C PRO A 113 -4.37 -15.18 13.45
N PHE A 114 -3.90 -13.94 13.36
CA PHE A 114 -2.49 -13.58 13.25
C PHE A 114 -1.79 -13.56 14.63
N HIS A 115 -0.49 -13.83 14.67
CA HIS A 115 0.29 -13.78 15.92
C HIS A 115 0.59 -12.34 16.31
N ILE A 116 1.05 -11.54 15.35
CA ILE A 116 1.33 -10.13 15.51
C ILE A 116 0.56 -9.39 14.42
N PRO A 117 -0.75 -9.14 14.61
CA PRO A 117 -1.60 -8.57 13.57
C PRO A 117 -1.25 -7.10 13.26
N GLU A 118 -1.13 -6.78 11.98
CA GLU A 118 -1.03 -5.41 11.46
C GLU A 118 -2.15 -5.15 10.45
N VAL A 119 -2.72 -3.93 10.46
CA VAL A 119 -3.69 -3.48 9.46
C VAL A 119 -3.31 -2.12 8.91
N TYR A 120 -3.42 -2.00 7.58
CA TYR A 120 -3.19 -0.79 6.80
C TYR A 120 -4.45 -0.42 6.03
N VAL A 121 -4.90 0.82 6.21
CA VAL A 121 -5.97 1.38 5.38
C VAL A 121 -5.35 2.31 4.34
N ILE A 122 -5.53 1.98 3.06
CA ILE A 122 -4.88 2.66 1.94
C ILE A 122 -5.96 3.42 1.18
N ILE A 123 -6.06 4.72 1.45
CA ILE A 123 -7.15 5.59 0.99
C ILE A 123 -6.74 6.43 -0.23
N PRO A 124 -7.68 6.79 -1.11
CA PRO A 124 -7.45 7.83 -2.12
C PRO A 124 -7.35 9.22 -1.47
N PRO A 125 -6.77 10.20 -2.17
CA PRO A 125 -6.83 11.59 -1.75
C PRO A 125 -8.28 12.10 -1.79
N PRO A 126 -8.64 13.03 -0.90
CA PRO A 126 -10.03 13.46 -0.74
C PRO A 126 -10.43 14.57 -1.73
N GLU A 127 -10.20 14.33 -3.01
CA GLU A 127 -10.38 15.35 -4.05
C GLU A 127 -11.81 15.41 -4.58
N MET A 128 -12.60 14.35 -4.37
CA MET A 128 -14.00 14.28 -4.80
C MET A 128 -14.96 14.54 -3.64
N GLU A 129 -16.14 15.05 -3.98
CA GLU A 129 -17.23 15.20 -3.01
C GLU A 129 -17.56 13.86 -2.34
N GLY A 130 -17.72 13.88 -1.01
CA GLY A 130 -17.99 12.68 -0.21
C GLY A 130 -16.79 11.78 0.05
N GLN A 131 -15.64 11.96 -0.63
CA GLN A 131 -14.48 11.09 -0.45
C GLN A 131 -13.87 11.21 0.96
N ASN A 132 -13.82 12.40 1.55
CA ASN A 132 -13.38 12.61 2.93
C ASN A 132 -14.22 11.78 3.92
N VAL A 133 -15.54 11.88 3.81
CA VAL A 133 -16.48 11.17 4.70
C VAL A 133 -16.33 9.66 4.54
N PHE A 134 -16.22 9.18 3.30
CA PHE A 134 -15.98 7.76 3.03
C PHE A 134 -14.64 7.27 3.60
N ASN A 135 -13.56 8.03 3.40
CA ASN A 135 -12.23 7.73 3.93
C ASN A 135 -12.25 7.68 5.47
N GLU A 136 -12.78 8.71 6.11
CA GLU A 136 -12.86 8.79 7.57
C GLU A 136 -13.67 7.64 8.15
N TYR A 137 -14.83 7.34 7.57
CA TYR A 137 -15.67 6.23 8.02
C TYR A 137 -14.94 4.89 7.94
N VAL A 138 -14.31 4.57 6.80
CA VAL A 138 -13.60 3.28 6.66
C VAL A 138 -12.40 3.21 7.61
N VAL A 139 -11.61 4.27 7.73
CA VAL A 139 -10.47 4.30 8.66
C VAL A 139 -10.93 4.09 10.11
N GLN A 140 -11.93 4.84 10.56
CA GLN A 140 -12.44 4.75 11.94
C GLN A 140 -13.04 3.35 12.22
N SER A 141 -13.87 2.84 11.32
CA SER A 141 -14.53 1.54 11.48
C SER A 141 -13.54 0.38 11.47
N VAL A 142 -12.54 0.39 10.57
CA VAL A 142 -11.48 -0.60 10.56
C VAL A 142 -10.64 -0.50 11.84
N PHE A 143 -10.25 0.70 12.26
CA PHE A 143 -9.42 0.89 13.46
C PHE A 143 -10.13 0.49 14.75
N ALA A 144 -11.45 0.72 14.85
CA ALA A 144 -12.24 0.27 15.99
C ALA A 144 -12.24 -1.26 16.10
N LYS A 145 -12.55 -1.96 15.00
CA LYS A 145 -12.54 -3.43 14.95
C LYS A 145 -11.14 -4.04 15.15
N ALA A 146 -10.12 -3.34 14.67
CA ALA A 146 -8.73 -3.73 14.81
C ALA A 146 -8.22 -3.55 16.25
N GLU A 147 -8.69 -2.52 16.97
CA GLU A 147 -8.41 -2.32 18.40
C GLU A 147 -8.95 -3.48 19.25
N GLU A 148 -10.17 -3.95 18.98
CA GLU A 148 -10.76 -5.12 19.66
C GLU A 148 -9.88 -6.38 19.57
N ARG A 149 -9.01 -6.45 18.57
CA ARG A 149 -8.15 -7.59 18.24
C ARG A 149 -6.65 -7.29 18.43
N ASN A 150 -6.31 -6.14 19.03
CA ASN A 150 -4.93 -5.70 19.31
C ASN A 150 -4.04 -5.60 18.08
N PHE A 151 -4.58 -5.14 16.95
CA PHE A 151 -3.79 -4.87 15.76
C PHE A 151 -2.89 -3.65 15.92
N ILE A 152 -1.70 -3.69 15.32
CA ILE A 152 -0.96 -2.48 14.95
C ILE A 152 -1.70 -1.84 13.78
N LYS A 153 -2.02 -0.55 13.90
CA LYS A 153 -2.87 0.17 12.94
C LYS A 153 -2.09 1.29 12.27
N SER A 154 -2.24 1.41 10.96
CA SER A 154 -1.72 2.53 10.19
C SER A 154 -2.64 2.82 9.00
N PHE A 155 -2.57 4.04 8.46
CA PHE A 155 -3.21 4.38 7.19
C PHE A 155 -2.26 5.25 6.38
N LEU A 156 -2.47 5.27 5.06
CA LEU A 156 -1.79 6.19 4.16
C LEU A 156 -2.74 6.68 3.08
N ILE A 157 -2.48 7.89 2.60
CA ILE A 157 -3.08 8.44 1.39
C ILE A 157 -2.18 8.04 0.23
N ARG A 158 -2.72 7.29 -0.75
CA ARG A 158 -1.94 6.79 -1.89
C ARG A 158 -1.80 7.87 -2.97
N ASP A 159 -0.66 7.84 -3.66
CA ASP A 159 -0.39 8.70 -4.81
C ASP A 159 -1.30 8.32 -6.00
N GLN A 160 -1.98 9.30 -6.60
CA GLN A 160 -2.89 9.09 -7.73
C GLN A 160 -2.29 9.50 -9.08
N THR A 161 -1.02 9.95 -9.12
CA THR A 161 -0.38 10.50 -10.34
C THR A 161 -0.54 9.61 -11.57
N ASP A 162 -0.48 8.29 -11.37
CA ASP A 162 -0.49 7.31 -12.46
C ASP A 162 -1.78 6.46 -12.51
N VAL A 163 -2.81 6.79 -11.74
CA VAL A 163 -3.97 5.90 -11.53
C VAL A 163 -4.70 5.53 -12.83
N ASP A 164 -4.80 6.47 -13.77
CA ASP A 164 -5.51 6.28 -15.05
C ASP A 164 -4.64 5.58 -16.11
N LYS A 165 -3.37 5.28 -15.82
CA LYS A 165 -2.51 4.49 -16.70
C LYS A 165 -2.82 3.00 -16.55
N THR A 166 -2.48 2.20 -17.56
CA THR A 166 -2.56 0.73 -17.48
C THR A 166 -1.78 0.22 -16.27
N GLY A 167 -2.48 -0.50 -15.38
CA GLY A 167 -1.91 -1.00 -14.12
C GLY A 167 -1.63 0.06 -13.06
N GLY A 168 -2.11 1.30 -13.24
CA GLY A 168 -1.91 2.40 -12.30
C GLY A 168 -2.82 2.32 -11.07
N SER A 169 -4.02 1.79 -11.22
CA SER A 169 -5.01 1.63 -10.14
C SER A 169 -4.95 0.26 -9.46
N ARG A 170 -3.77 -0.34 -9.38
CA ARG A 170 -3.58 -1.71 -8.83
C ARG A 170 -2.89 -1.69 -7.48
N LEU A 171 -3.22 -2.67 -6.64
CA LEU A 171 -2.56 -2.92 -5.37
C LEU A 171 -2.35 -4.42 -5.21
N TRP A 172 -1.22 -4.82 -4.64
CA TRP A 172 -0.98 -6.22 -4.32
C TRP A 172 -0.15 -6.39 -3.05
N ILE A 173 -0.32 -7.56 -2.44
CA ILE A 173 0.48 -8.07 -1.34
C ILE A 173 1.19 -9.31 -1.87
N ASP A 174 2.51 -9.33 -1.84
CA ASP A 174 3.28 -10.47 -2.35
C ASP A 174 3.39 -11.62 -1.32
N GLY A 175 4.10 -12.69 -1.70
CA GLY A 175 4.35 -13.84 -0.82
C GLY A 175 5.15 -13.52 0.44
N SER A 176 5.96 -12.44 0.43
CA SER A 176 6.71 -11.93 1.58
C SER A 176 5.91 -10.98 2.47
N LYS A 177 4.63 -10.74 2.11
CA LYS A 177 3.72 -9.77 2.72
C LYS A 177 4.11 -8.31 2.48
N SER A 178 4.96 -8.03 1.51
CA SER A 178 5.23 -6.66 1.05
C SER A 178 4.02 -6.11 0.31
N VAL A 179 3.68 -4.84 0.53
CA VAL A 179 2.51 -4.18 -0.06
C VAL A 179 2.96 -3.18 -1.12
N TYR A 180 2.34 -3.24 -2.28
CA TYR A 180 2.70 -2.42 -3.43
C TYR A 180 1.49 -1.73 -4.05
N TRP A 181 1.74 -0.59 -4.67
CA TRP A 181 0.76 0.27 -5.32
C TRP A 181 1.23 0.67 -6.72
N SER A 182 0.28 0.85 -7.62
CA SER A 182 0.51 1.31 -9.00
C SER A 182 1.56 0.44 -9.70
N GLN A 183 2.40 0.99 -10.57
CA GLN A 183 3.29 0.20 -11.38
C GLN A 183 4.44 -0.43 -10.59
N ASN A 184 4.96 0.21 -9.54
CA ASN A 184 6.15 -0.28 -8.83
C ASN A 184 6.39 0.35 -7.45
N MET A 185 5.41 1.07 -6.88
CA MET A 185 5.61 1.74 -5.61
C MET A 185 5.43 0.75 -4.46
N GLN A 186 6.51 0.41 -3.75
CA GLN A 186 6.38 -0.32 -2.49
C GLN A 186 5.89 0.63 -1.41
N LEU A 187 4.72 0.33 -0.83
CA LEU A 187 4.13 1.11 0.26
C LEU A 187 4.64 0.63 1.62
N TYR A 188 4.70 -0.69 1.80
CA TYR A 188 5.18 -1.33 3.02
C TYR A 188 6.11 -2.47 2.66
N GLY A 189 7.30 -2.48 3.27
CA GLY A 189 8.28 -3.56 3.12
C GLY A 189 7.83 -4.86 3.81
N PRO A 190 8.60 -5.95 3.65
CA PRO A 190 8.32 -7.20 4.36
C PRO A 190 8.37 -6.94 5.88
N PRO A 191 7.60 -7.70 6.67
CA PRO A 191 7.76 -7.65 8.12
C PRO A 191 9.22 -7.93 8.52
N PRO A 192 9.74 -7.26 9.56
CA PRO A 192 11.07 -7.58 10.07
C PRO A 192 11.13 -9.03 10.55
N ALA A 193 12.29 -9.66 10.31
CA ALA A 193 12.57 -11.05 10.69
C ALA A 193 12.62 -11.25 12.21
#